data_AF-A0A967TSJ7-F1
#
_entry.id   AF-A0A967TSJ7-F1
#
_cell.length_a   1.000
_cell.length_b   1.000
_cell.length_c   1.000
_cell.angle_alpha   90.00
_cell.angle_beta   90.00
_cell.angle_gamma   90.00
#
_symmetry.space_group_name_H-M   'P 1'
#
loop_
_entity.id
_entity.type
_entity.pdbx_description
1 polymer ?
#
loop_
_entity_poly.entity_id
_entity_poly.type
_entity_poly.pdbx_seq_one_letter_code
_entity_poly.pdbx_strand_id
1 'polypeptide(L)'
;MLALATAPDASGPPRVGVLPPDAGANKINFGPWLFAAGVIGMGSVATHAGVGQTLGEALLRKLPLQHGAGIGAVVLLGMMVAMATTLPAAPAILTPLAEPIAAAPDAGRAHADHRRALSTPPGSEWHNSLGLVIQPAADPLRARRIDSENGSVPFEGLEREPTVKTLTAPPQIPWRAVTQPEPLNGRAVHVYRVHLDRGESDRLLARLSAEEQARAAGLRLSAQRRRYIVARAMLRELAAFYVRRDPRTLVFTHGEHGKPLLEPGSDIEFNLSHSGELALLVFTRVGPVGVDVERRHRAGLHYEAIARRFFSERERGQLFSLPEREREEAFFRCWVIKEAFLKAEGSGLHTPLNEFDVGFLPGEPPHIRRLPCGAEADARWRVEMLHPHPAYVAAVALRGDASDLSYYELVDPS
;
A
#
# COMPACT_ATOMS: atom_id res chain seq x y z
N MET A 1 21.83 -22.09 -39.26
CA MET A 1 20.65 -22.17 -38.37
C MET A 1 19.49 -21.56 -39.16
N LEU A 2 18.50 -22.36 -39.60
CA LEU A 2 17.34 -21.84 -40.32
C LEU A 2 16.49 -21.02 -39.34
N ALA A 3 16.22 -19.74 -39.66
CA ALA A 3 15.30 -18.90 -38.90
C ALA A 3 14.26 -18.30 -39.86
N LEU A 4 12.98 -18.51 -39.54
CA LEU A 4 11.84 -17.89 -40.22
C LEU A 4 11.76 -16.42 -39.77
N ALA A 5 12.09 -15.49 -40.66
CA ALA A 5 11.85 -14.06 -40.46
C ALA A 5 10.50 -13.70 -41.07
N THR A 6 9.60 -13.13 -40.26
CA THR A 6 8.39 -12.46 -40.75
C THR A 6 8.60 -10.94 -40.59
N ALA A 7 8.72 -10.25 -41.72
CA ALA A 7 8.65 -8.79 -41.79
C ALA A 7 7.31 -8.40 -42.47
N PRO A 8 6.77 -7.21 -42.16
CA PRO A 8 5.38 -6.85 -42.42
C PRO A 8 5.18 -6.44 -43.88
N ASP A 9 4.03 -6.83 -44.44
CA ASP A 9 3.60 -6.68 -45.83
C ASP A 9 4.33 -7.51 -46.91
N ALA A 10 3.81 -8.72 -47.15
CA ALA A 10 3.50 -9.20 -48.49
C ALA A 10 2.80 -10.57 -48.42
N SER A 11 1.63 -10.67 -49.04
CA SER A 11 0.83 -11.88 -49.26
C SER A 11 1.53 -12.88 -50.21
N GLY A 12 2.59 -13.54 -49.74
CA GLY A 12 3.31 -14.57 -50.50
C GLY A 12 3.89 -15.68 -49.61
N PRO A 13 4.13 -16.89 -50.15
CA PRO A 13 4.65 -18.01 -49.37
C PRO A 13 6.09 -17.75 -48.88
N PRO A 14 6.48 -18.26 -47.70
CA PRO A 14 7.79 -18.01 -47.10
C PRO A 14 8.92 -18.51 -48.02
N ARG A 15 9.87 -17.62 -48.32
CA ARG A 15 11.06 -17.94 -49.12
C ARG A 15 12.23 -18.33 -48.21
N VAL A 16 12.88 -19.44 -48.54
CA VAL A 16 14.11 -19.90 -47.89
C VAL A 16 15.30 -19.21 -48.56
N GLY A 17 16.13 -18.50 -47.78
CA GLY A 17 17.34 -17.83 -48.28
C GLY A 17 18.51 -17.98 -47.30
N VAL A 18 19.73 -17.99 -47.84
CA VAL A 18 20.98 -18.06 -47.06
C VAL A 18 21.34 -16.65 -46.57
N LEU A 19 21.49 -16.48 -45.25
CA LEU A 19 21.92 -15.22 -44.65
C LEU A 19 23.38 -14.91 -45.03
N PRO A 20 23.73 -13.65 -45.37
CA PRO A 20 25.13 -13.24 -45.54
C PRO A 20 25.95 -13.48 -44.25
N PRO A 21 27.27 -13.77 -44.35
CA PRO A 21 28.11 -14.12 -43.20
C PRO A 21 28.15 -13.03 -42.10
N ASP A 22 27.84 -11.78 -42.47
CA ASP A 22 28.06 -10.60 -41.63
C ASP A 22 26.81 -10.22 -40.79
N ALA A 23 25.71 -10.96 -40.93
CA ALA A 23 24.42 -10.60 -40.32
C ALA A 23 24.06 -11.37 -39.03
N GLY A 24 24.86 -12.34 -38.59
CA GLY A 24 24.42 -13.33 -37.59
C GLY A 24 25.00 -13.24 -36.18
N ALA A 25 26.19 -12.68 -35.98
CA ALA A 25 26.91 -12.87 -34.71
C ALA A 25 26.70 -11.76 -33.66
N ASN A 26 26.30 -10.55 -34.06
CA ASN A 26 26.32 -9.37 -33.18
C ASN A 26 24.94 -8.82 -32.77
N LYS A 27 23.85 -9.58 -32.97
CA LYS A 27 22.47 -9.15 -32.62
C LYS A 27 21.75 -10.06 -31.61
N ILE A 28 22.38 -11.12 -31.13
CA ILE A 28 21.77 -11.96 -30.08
C ILE A 28 22.23 -11.43 -28.73
N ASN A 29 21.34 -10.74 -28.02
CA ASN A 29 21.59 -10.33 -26.65
C ASN A 29 21.51 -11.57 -25.73
N PHE A 30 22.67 -12.11 -25.36
CA PHE A 30 22.77 -13.26 -24.44
C PHE A 30 22.52 -12.86 -22.97
N GLY A 31 22.43 -11.56 -22.65
CA GLY A 31 22.24 -11.06 -21.29
C GLY A 31 21.04 -11.68 -20.56
N PRO A 32 19.82 -11.68 -21.13
CA PRO A 32 18.65 -12.30 -20.50
C PRO A 32 18.80 -13.81 -20.28
N TRP A 33 19.47 -14.52 -21.19
CA TRP A 33 19.69 -15.96 -21.11
C TRP A 33 20.71 -16.33 -20.04
N LEU A 34 21.82 -15.57 -19.96
CA LEU A 34 22.83 -15.71 -18.92
C LEU A 34 22.26 -15.34 -17.54
N PHE A 35 21.40 -14.32 -17.46
CA PHE A 35 20.71 -13.95 -16.24
C PHE A 35 19.78 -15.07 -15.76
N ALA A 36 18.94 -15.62 -16.65
CA ALA A 36 18.04 -16.73 -16.32
C ALA A 36 18.82 -17.99 -15.87
N ALA A 37 19.88 -18.34 -16.59
CA ALA A 37 20.76 -19.45 -16.22
C ALA A 37 21.44 -19.22 -14.85
N GLY A 38 21.88 -18.00 -14.57
CA GLY A 38 22.48 -17.62 -13.28
C GLY A 38 21.49 -17.73 -12.12
N VAL A 39 20.25 -17.28 -12.28
CA VAL A 39 19.19 -17.41 -11.27
C VAL A 39 18.88 -18.88 -10.99
N ILE A 40 18.69 -19.69 -12.05
CA ILE A 40 18.38 -21.12 -11.92
C ILE A 40 19.55 -21.86 -11.26
N GLY A 41 20.79 -21.58 -11.69
CA GLY A 41 21.99 -22.18 -11.11
C GLY A 41 22.19 -21.83 -9.64
N MET A 42 22.01 -20.56 -9.27
CA MET A 42 22.12 -20.10 -7.89
C MET A 42 21.01 -20.67 -7.00
N GLY A 43 19.78 -20.78 -7.54
CA GLY A 43 18.67 -21.45 -6.87
C GLY A 43 18.97 -22.93 -6.59
N SER A 44 19.50 -23.65 -7.58
CA SER A 44 19.91 -25.06 -7.42
C SER A 44 21.04 -25.22 -6.39
N VAL A 45 22.03 -24.33 -6.37
CA VAL A 45 23.11 -24.34 -5.38
C VAL A 45 22.56 -24.07 -3.98
N ALA A 46 21.66 -23.10 -3.82
CA ALA A 46 21.04 -22.78 -2.54
C ALA A 46 20.18 -23.94 -1.99
N THR A 47 19.49 -24.67 -2.87
CA THR A 47 18.75 -25.89 -2.51
C THR A 47 19.70 -27.03 -2.12
N HIS A 48 20.77 -27.26 -2.90
CA HIS A 48 21.70 -28.36 -2.64
C HIS A 48 22.62 -28.11 -1.44
N ALA A 49 22.97 -26.85 -1.16
CA ALA A 49 23.78 -26.45 -0.01
C ALA A 49 22.99 -26.42 1.32
N GLY A 50 21.68 -26.74 1.30
CA GLY A 50 20.84 -26.77 2.51
C GLY A 50 20.53 -25.40 3.11
N VAL A 51 20.92 -24.30 2.44
CA VAL A 51 20.69 -22.92 2.90
C VAL A 51 19.19 -22.62 2.98
N GLY A 52 18.42 -23.05 1.99
CA GLY A 52 16.96 -22.87 1.99
C GLY A 52 16.27 -23.60 3.15
N GLN A 53 16.73 -24.81 3.49
CA GLN A 53 16.20 -25.59 4.62
C GLN A 53 16.58 -24.95 5.96
N THR A 54 17.83 -24.52 6.11
CA THR A 54 18.32 -23.86 7.32
C THR A 54 17.60 -22.53 7.58
N LEU A 55 17.38 -21.74 6.53
CA LEU A 55 16.63 -20.49 6.59
C LEU A 55 15.15 -20.74 6.89
N GLY A 56 14.56 -21.76 6.27
CA GLY A 56 13.19 -22.20 6.53
C GLY A 56 12.96 -22.62 7.98
N GLU A 57 13.87 -23.43 8.54
CA GLU A 57 13.84 -23.84 9.95
C GLU A 57 14.10 -22.67 10.91
N ALA A 58 14.94 -21.71 10.54
CA ALA A 58 15.14 -20.49 11.32
C ALA A 58 13.90 -19.58 11.32
N LEU A 59 13.19 -19.49 10.18
CA LEU A 59 11.94 -18.74 10.04
C LEU A 59 10.80 -19.40 10.83
N LEU A 60 10.65 -20.72 10.72
CA LEU A 60 9.66 -21.50 11.47
C LEU A 60 9.92 -21.53 12.98
N ARG A 61 11.17 -21.38 13.42
CA ARG A 61 11.50 -21.20 14.86
C ARG A 61 11.11 -19.81 15.39
N LYS A 62 11.15 -18.77 14.55
CA LYS A 62 10.75 -17.39 14.92
C LYS A 62 9.24 -17.14 14.80
N LEU A 63 8.54 -17.91 13.97
CA LEU A 63 7.09 -17.99 13.94
C LEU A 63 6.67 -19.42 14.29
N PRO A 64 6.49 -19.76 15.57
CA PRO A 64 5.89 -21.05 15.90
C PRO A 64 4.47 -21.03 15.32
N LEU A 65 4.25 -21.83 14.27
CA LEU A 65 2.92 -22.17 13.76
C LEU A 65 2.21 -22.99 14.85
N GLN A 66 1.78 -22.32 15.92
CA GLN A 66 0.97 -22.94 16.95
C GLN A 66 -0.44 -23.16 16.39
N HIS A 67 -1.11 -24.20 16.90
CA HIS A 67 -2.45 -24.63 16.49
C HIS A 67 -3.39 -23.40 16.40
N GLY A 68 -3.94 -23.15 15.20
CA GLY A 68 -4.77 -21.98 14.89
C GLY A 68 -4.14 -20.92 13.96
N ALA A 69 -2.90 -21.09 13.49
CA ALA A 69 -2.31 -20.21 12.47
C ALA A 69 -3.03 -20.39 11.11
N GLY A 70 -4.00 -19.53 10.82
CA GLY A 70 -4.72 -19.53 9.54
C GLY A 70 -3.85 -19.15 8.34
N ILE A 71 -4.44 -19.24 7.13
CA ILE A 71 -3.81 -18.90 5.83
C ILE A 71 -3.07 -17.55 5.87
N GLY A 72 -3.52 -16.60 6.70
CA GLY A 72 -2.86 -15.31 6.91
C GLY A 72 -1.40 -15.40 7.37
N ALA A 73 -1.04 -16.36 8.23
CA ALA A 73 0.35 -16.54 8.67
C ALA A 73 1.25 -17.03 7.53
N VAL A 74 0.72 -17.88 6.65
CA VAL A 74 1.42 -18.39 5.45
C VAL A 74 1.61 -17.28 4.42
N VAL A 75 0.61 -16.41 4.23
CA VAL A 75 0.70 -15.23 3.35
C VAL A 75 1.73 -14.23 3.90
N LEU A 76 1.74 -13.97 5.21
CA LEU A 76 2.71 -13.07 5.84
C LEU A 76 4.15 -13.60 5.71
N LEU A 77 4.33 -14.92 5.86
CA LEU A 77 5.61 -15.58 5.63
C LEU A 77 6.06 -15.45 4.17
N GLY A 78 5.16 -15.66 3.21
CA GLY A 78 5.43 -15.45 1.79
C GLY A 78 5.82 -14.01 1.46
N MET A 79 5.19 -13.02 2.10
CA MET A 79 5.55 -11.60 1.95
C MET A 79 6.92 -11.29 2.57
N MET A 80 7.23 -11.82 3.76
CA MET A 80 8.56 -11.62 4.38
C MET A 80 9.69 -12.23 3.57
N VAL A 81 9.47 -13.42 2.99
CA VAL A 81 10.44 -14.06 2.09
C VAL A 81 10.59 -13.25 0.80
N ALA A 82 9.50 -12.75 0.21
CA ALA A 82 9.53 -11.91 -0.97
C ALA A 82 10.17 -10.51 -0.72
N MET A 83 10.21 -10.04 0.52
CA MET A 83 10.89 -8.81 0.91
C MET A 83 12.39 -9.01 1.17
N ALA A 84 12.79 -10.19 1.62
CA ALA A 84 14.20 -10.53 1.88
C ALA A 84 14.93 -11.09 0.65
N THR A 85 14.23 -11.27 -0.47
CA THR A 85 14.74 -11.93 -1.68
C THR A 85 14.37 -11.14 -2.93
N THR A 86 15.24 -11.11 -3.93
CA THR A 86 14.89 -10.53 -5.22
C THR A 86 13.85 -11.41 -5.91
N LEU A 87 12.99 -10.83 -6.76
CA LEU A 87 11.95 -11.54 -7.54
C LEU A 87 12.38 -12.89 -8.17
N PRO A 88 13.62 -13.05 -8.66
CA PRO A 88 14.09 -14.33 -9.19
C PRO A 88 14.47 -15.38 -8.13
N ALA A 89 14.77 -14.98 -6.89
CA ALA A 89 15.24 -15.85 -5.81
C ALA A 89 14.10 -16.44 -4.94
N ALA A 90 12.91 -15.85 -4.99
CA ALA A 90 11.75 -16.29 -4.20
C ALA A 90 11.35 -17.78 -4.41
N PRO A 91 11.35 -18.33 -5.65
CA PRO A 91 10.99 -19.74 -5.86
C PRO A 91 11.97 -20.73 -5.21
N ALA A 92 13.26 -20.40 -5.14
CA ALA A 92 14.28 -21.28 -4.55
C ALA A 92 14.13 -21.44 -3.03
N ILE A 93 13.50 -20.48 -2.37
CA ILE A 93 13.28 -20.46 -0.92
C ILE A 93 11.88 -20.96 -0.56
N LEU A 94 10.87 -20.69 -1.38
CA LEU A 94 9.48 -21.11 -1.13
C LEU A 94 9.23 -22.59 -1.48
N THR A 95 9.92 -23.14 -2.47
CA THR A 95 9.70 -24.53 -2.91
C THR A 95 10.02 -25.57 -1.83
N PRO A 96 11.15 -25.46 -1.09
CA PRO A 96 11.43 -26.35 0.04
C PRO A 96 10.47 -26.19 1.23
N LEU A 97 9.79 -25.04 1.34
CA LEU A 97 8.82 -24.75 2.41
C LEU A 97 7.41 -25.28 2.13
N ALA A 98 7.13 -25.74 0.90
CA ALA A 98 5.82 -26.23 0.52
C ALA A 98 5.42 -27.52 1.26
N GLU A 99 6.36 -28.43 1.49
CA GLU A 99 6.12 -29.72 2.14
C GLU A 99 5.79 -29.58 3.64
N PRO A 100 6.52 -28.77 4.45
CA PRO A 100 6.16 -28.47 5.83
C PRO A 100 4.82 -27.74 5.98
N ILE A 101 4.49 -26.83 5.05
CA ILE A 101 3.22 -26.09 5.05
C ILE A 101 2.05 -27.03 4.71
N ALA A 102 2.25 -27.98 3.79
CA ALA A 102 1.24 -28.98 3.43
C ALA A 102 1.01 -30.04 4.52
N ALA A 103 2.01 -30.32 5.35
CA ALA A 103 1.92 -31.25 6.47
C ALA A 103 1.26 -30.65 7.74
N ALA A 104 0.89 -29.36 7.73
CA ALA A 104 0.23 -28.71 8.86
C ALA A 104 -1.22 -29.23 9.05
N PRO A 105 -1.63 -29.67 10.27
CA PRO A 105 -2.88 -30.44 10.49
C PRO A 105 -4.21 -29.74 10.13
N ASP A 106 -4.21 -28.42 9.91
CA ASP A 106 -5.44 -27.61 9.84
C ASP A 106 -5.90 -27.22 8.42
N ALA A 107 -5.14 -27.55 7.37
CA ALA A 107 -5.54 -27.23 5.99
C ALA A 107 -6.82 -27.97 5.54
N GLY A 108 -7.12 -29.14 6.13
CA GLY A 108 -8.30 -29.95 5.83
C GLY A 108 -9.56 -29.62 6.65
N ARG A 109 -9.43 -29.06 7.85
CA ARG A 109 -10.58 -28.85 8.78
C ARG A 109 -11.40 -27.60 8.45
N ALA A 110 -10.77 -26.51 8.02
CA ALA A 110 -11.46 -25.27 7.64
C ALA A 110 -12.45 -25.46 6.47
N HIS A 111 -12.21 -26.43 5.57
CA HIS A 111 -13.10 -26.73 4.45
C HIS A 111 -14.33 -27.57 4.86
N ALA A 112 -14.25 -28.32 5.98
CA ALA A 112 -15.33 -29.15 6.47
C ALA A 112 -16.31 -28.38 7.38
N ASP A 113 -15.80 -27.48 8.24
CA ASP A 113 -16.63 -26.68 9.14
C ASP A 113 -17.45 -25.62 8.41
N HIS A 114 -16.90 -25.05 7.33
CA HIS A 114 -17.63 -24.09 6.49
C HIS A 114 -18.80 -24.75 5.73
N ARG A 115 -18.66 -26.04 5.36
CA ARG A 115 -19.71 -26.80 4.66
C ARG A 115 -20.83 -27.26 5.61
N ARG A 116 -20.53 -27.45 6.90
CA ARG A 116 -21.53 -27.75 7.95
C ARG A 116 -22.34 -26.52 8.36
N ALA A 117 -21.69 -25.35 8.47
CA ALA A 117 -22.35 -24.08 8.84
C ALA A 117 -23.40 -23.59 7.82
N LEU A 118 -23.33 -24.05 6.57
CA LEU A 118 -24.26 -23.67 5.49
C LEU A 118 -25.46 -24.63 5.33
N SER A 119 -25.61 -25.63 6.20
CA SER A 119 -26.61 -26.71 6.04
C SER A 119 -27.66 -26.85 7.15
N THR A 120 -27.68 -25.96 8.15
CA THR A 120 -28.63 -26.02 9.27
C THR A 120 -29.75 -24.97 9.13
N PRO A 121 -31.04 -25.33 9.27
CA PRO A 121 -32.13 -24.36 9.21
C PRO A 121 -32.19 -23.49 10.49
N PRO A 122 -32.78 -22.29 10.42
CA PRO A 122 -32.76 -21.34 11.53
C PRO A 122 -33.74 -21.79 12.63
N GLY A 123 -33.23 -22.06 13.85
CA GLY A 123 -34.09 -22.31 15.01
C GLY A 123 -33.57 -23.20 16.15
N SER A 124 -32.33 -23.70 16.12
CA SER A 124 -31.80 -24.52 17.23
C SER A 124 -30.85 -23.75 18.15
N GLU A 125 -31.14 -23.82 19.46
CA GLU A 125 -30.38 -23.26 20.57
C GLU A 125 -28.90 -23.69 20.57
N TRP A 126 -28.01 -22.74 20.87
CA TRP A 126 -26.58 -22.99 21.05
C TRP A 126 -26.27 -23.22 22.53
N HIS A 127 -25.66 -24.36 22.86
CA HIS A 127 -24.88 -24.53 24.10
C HIS A 127 -23.39 -24.40 23.78
N ASN A 128 -22.68 -23.55 24.52
CA ASN A 128 -21.21 -23.52 24.49
C ASN A 128 -20.63 -24.47 25.55
N SER A 129 -19.37 -24.87 25.38
CA SER A 129 -18.65 -25.82 26.24
C SER A 129 -18.28 -25.27 27.63
N LEU A 130 -18.94 -24.21 28.12
CA LEU A 130 -18.79 -23.65 29.46
C LEU A 130 -20.14 -23.44 30.19
N GLY A 131 -21.27 -23.90 29.64
CA GLY A 131 -22.53 -24.00 30.39
C GLY A 131 -23.19 -22.66 30.78
N LEU A 132 -22.92 -21.56 30.06
CA LEU A 132 -23.58 -20.27 30.28
C LEU A 132 -24.59 -19.99 29.16
N VAL A 133 -25.87 -19.88 29.54
CA VAL A 133 -27.00 -19.52 28.67
C VAL A 133 -26.94 -18.02 28.39
N ILE A 134 -26.73 -17.63 27.13
CA ILE A 134 -26.84 -16.23 26.67
C ILE A 134 -28.28 -16.01 26.18
N GLN A 135 -29.09 -15.29 26.95
CA GLN A 135 -30.33 -14.73 26.43
C GLN A 135 -30.05 -13.44 25.64
N PRO A 136 -30.87 -13.10 24.62
CA PRO A 136 -30.72 -11.84 23.89
C PRO A 136 -31.09 -10.66 24.79
N ALA A 137 -30.19 -9.68 24.94
CA ALA A 137 -30.48 -8.46 25.68
C ALA A 137 -31.48 -7.58 24.93
N ALA A 138 -32.54 -7.19 25.64
CA ALA A 138 -33.59 -6.28 25.21
C ALA A 138 -33.15 -4.81 25.29
N ASP A 139 -33.69 -4.03 24.35
CA ASP A 139 -34.04 -2.60 24.35
C ASP A 139 -33.47 -1.70 25.50
N PRO A 140 -32.56 -0.74 25.22
CA PRO A 140 -31.99 0.12 26.25
C PRO A 140 -32.85 1.37 26.49
N LEU A 141 -34.12 1.21 26.86
CA LEU A 141 -34.96 2.29 27.38
C LEU A 141 -35.91 1.78 28.48
N ARG A 142 -35.39 1.54 29.69
CA ARG A 142 -36.10 1.78 30.97
C ARG A 142 -35.29 1.38 32.22
N ALA A 143 -35.10 2.39 33.08
CA ALA A 143 -35.02 2.34 34.56
C ALA A 143 -33.73 1.71 35.18
N ARG A 144 -33.17 2.20 36.29
CA ARG A 144 -33.80 2.77 37.50
C ARG A 144 -32.90 3.78 38.22
N ARG A 145 -33.60 4.72 38.84
CA ARG A 145 -33.24 5.56 39.98
C ARG A 145 -32.96 4.68 41.21
N ILE A 146 -31.86 4.93 41.93
CA ILE A 146 -31.66 4.54 43.33
C ILE A 146 -31.00 5.73 44.03
N ASP A 147 -31.75 6.32 44.98
CA ASP A 147 -31.26 7.26 45.98
C ASP A 147 -30.77 6.45 47.19
N SER A 148 -29.64 6.83 47.80
CA SER A 148 -29.49 7.13 49.25
C SER A 148 -28.04 7.07 49.76
N GLU A 149 -27.54 8.24 50.15
CA GLU A 149 -26.89 8.58 51.43
C GLU A 149 -25.59 7.92 51.96
N ASN A 150 -24.72 8.83 52.39
CA ASN A 150 -23.68 8.80 53.44
C ASN A 150 -22.28 8.23 53.13
N GLY A 151 -21.29 9.14 53.26
CA GLY A 151 -19.88 8.81 53.45
C GLY A 151 -18.92 9.90 53.00
N SER A 152 -18.90 11.04 53.71
CA SER A 152 -17.94 12.12 53.52
C SER A 152 -16.50 11.69 53.82
N VAL A 153 -15.59 11.82 52.86
CA VAL A 153 -14.13 11.79 53.04
C VAL A 153 -13.55 12.94 52.21
N PRO A 154 -12.75 13.86 52.77
CA PRO A 154 -12.20 14.98 52.01
C PRO A 154 -10.98 14.51 51.22
N PHE A 155 -11.06 14.56 49.89
CA PHE A 155 -9.90 14.40 49.01
C PHE A 155 -9.76 15.67 48.16
N GLU A 156 -8.88 16.57 48.60
CA GLU A 156 -8.36 17.64 47.75
C GLU A 156 -7.51 17.03 46.63
N GLY A 157 -7.87 17.28 45.38
CA GLY A 157 -7.05 16.87 44.24
C GLY A 157 -7.77 16.95 42.90
N LEU A 158 -7.70 18.12 42.25
CA LEU A 158 -7.97 18.37 40.82
C LEU A 158 -9.08 17.49 40.17
N GLU A 159 -10.34 17.86 40.38
CA GLU A 159 -11.40 17.49 39.44
C GLU A 159 -11.22 18.32 38.15
N ARG A 160 -10.42 17.80 37.22
CA ARG A 160 -10.65 18.08 35.80
C ARG A 160 -11.69 17.10 35.34
N GLU A 161 -12.94 17.57 35.20
CA GLU A 161 -13.95 16.83 34.44
C GLU A 161 -13.32 16.32 33.13
N PRO A 162 -13.55 15.06 32.73
CA PRO A 162 -13.12 14.60 31.43
C PRO A 162 -13.89 15.42 30.41
N THR A 163 -13.22 16.42 29.83
CA THR A 163 -13.75 17.12 28.67
C THR A 163 -13.93 16.06 27.60
N VAL A 164 -15.16 15.58 27.42
CA VAL A 164 -15.56 14.84 26.24
C VAL A 164 -15.42 15.85 25.10
N LYS A 165 -14.20 15.94 24.54
CA LYS A 165 -14.00 16.54 23.24
C LYS A 165 -14.77 15.65 22.29
N THR A 166 -16.02 16.03 22.01
CA THR A 166 -16.75 15.56 20.84
C THR A 166 -15.75 15.65 19.69
N LEU A 167 -15.38 14.52 19.10
CA LEU A 167 -14.55 14.46 17.90
C LEU A 167 -15.31 15.23 16.83
N THR A 168 -15.03 16.53 16.70
CA THR A 168 -15.51 17.33 15.59
C THR A 168 -15.09 16.59 14.33
N ALA A 169 -16.06 16.30 13.46
CA ALA A 169 -15.77 15.65 12.19
C ALA A 169 -14.62 16.40 11.51
N PRO A 170 -13.60 15.69 10.98
CA PRO A 170 -12.45 16.35 10.38
C PRO A 170 -12.93 17.34 9.31
N PRO A 171 -12.29 18.52 9.18
CA PRO A 171 -12.69 19.53 8.23
C PRO A 171 -12.79 18.91 6.83
N GLN A 172 -13.96 19.02 6.21
CA GLN A 172 -14.18 18.47 4.88
C GLN A 172 -13.37 19.29 3.88
N ILE A 173 -12.42 18.64 3.22
CA ILE A 173 -11.64 19.25 2.15
C ILE A 173 -12.57 19.47 0.96
N PRO A 174 -12.67 20.70 0.40
CA PRO A 174 -13.52 20.98 -0.74
C PRO A 174 -12.84 20.47 -2.03
N TRP A 175 -13.11 19.21 -2.37
CA TRP A 175 -12.67 18.62 -3.64
C TRP A 175 -13.41 19.28 -4.81
N ARG A 176 -12.69 20.05 -5.63
CA ARG A 176 -13.26 20.72 -6.80
C ARG A 176 -13.33 19.75 -7.97
N ALA A 177 -14.54 19.49 -8.47
CA ALA A 177 -14.72 18.74 -9.69
C ALA A 177 -14.19 19.55 -10.89
N VAL A 178 -13.33 18.94 -11.69
CA VAL A 178 -12.74 19.55 -12.89
C VAL A 178 -12.77 18.55 -14.04
N THR A 179 -13.08 19.03 -15.25
CA THR A 179 -13.08 18.20 -16.48
C THR A 179 -11.72 18.19 -17.17
N GLN A 180 -10.86 19.16 -16.85
CA GLN A 180 -9.48 19.25 -17.30
C GLN A 180 -8.57 19.65 -16.14
N PRO A 181 -7.29 19.24 -16.15
CA PRO A 181 -6.36 19.65 -15.10
C PRO A 181 -6.13 21.17 -15.13
N GLU A 182 -5.90 21.76 -13.97
CA GLU A 182 -5.58 23.19 -13.85
C GLU A 182 -4.07 23.44 -14.03
N PRO A 183 -3.64 24.57 -14.61
CA PRO A 183 -2.23 24.91 -14.71
C PRO A 183 -1.52 24.97 -13.35
N LEU A 184 -0.37 24.31 -13.24
CA LEU A 184 0.43 24.30 -12.02
C LEU A 184 1.35 25.54 -11.97
N ASN A 185 0.86 26.59 -11.31
CA ASN A 185 1.54 27.89 -11.26
C ASN A 185 2.36 28.08 -9.98
N GLY A 186 3.55 28.66 -10.11
CA GLY A 186 4.37 29.11 -8.98
C GLY A 186 4.64 28.01 -7.95
N ARG A 187 4.14 28.21 -6.73
CA ARG A 187 4.34 27.34 -5.56
C ARG A 187 3.16 26.41 -5.27
N ALA A 188 2.26 26.22 -6.24
CA ALA A 188 1.07 25.42 -6.08
C ALA A 188 1.39 23.93 -5.89
N VAL A 189 0.50 23.25 -5.16
CA VAL A 189 0.50 21.80 -4.99
C VAL A 189 -0.90 21.33 -5.35
N HIS A 190 -1.01 20.50 -6.39
CA HIS A 190 -2.29 19.95 -6.81
C HIS A 190 -2.41 18.51 -6.30
N VAL A 191 -3.50 18.22 -5.59
CA VAL A 191 -3.85 16.86 -5.13
C VAL A 191 -5.13 16.44 -5.84
N TYR A 192 -5.05 15.36 -6.60
CA TYR A 192 -6.18 14.75 -7.29
C TYR A 192 -6.62 13.50 -6.55
N ARG A 193 -7.93 13.35 -6.32
CA ARG A 193 -8.52 12.06 -5.97
C ARG A 193 -9.11 11.38 -7.19
N VAL A 194 -8.98 10.07 -7.25
CA VAL A 194 -9.48 9.23 -8.35
C VAL A 194 -10.17 8.00 -7.77
N HIS A 195 -11.42 7.78 -8.16
CA HIS A 195 -12.10 6.51 -7.93
C HIS A 195 -11.67 5.47 -8.98
N LEU A 196 -11.02 4.40 -8.53
CA LEU A 196 -10.38 3.39 -9.38
C LEU A 196 -11.36 2.37 -9.98
N ASP A 197 -12.55 2.25 -9.40
CA ASP A 197 -13.64 1.43 -9.94
C ASP A 197 -14.57 2.22 -10.88
N ARG A 198 -14.13 3.39 -11.36
CA ARG A 198 -14.85 4.12 -12.41
C ARG A 198 -14.98 3.26 -13.67
N GLY A 199 -16.02 3.53 -14.45
CA GLY A 199 -16.20 2.90 -15.76
C GLY A 199 -15.03 3.21 -16.70
N GLU A 200 -15.03 2.56 -17.87
CA GLU A 200 -14.16 2.93 -19.01
C GLU A 200 -12.69 2.46 -18.98
N SER A 201 -12.34 1.48 -18.14
CA SER A 201 -10.97 0.92 -18.12
C SER A 201 -10.47 0.52 -19.52
N ASP A 202 -11.34 0.02 -20.39
CA ASP A 202 -10.95 -0.43 -21.74
C ASP A 202 -10.59 0.75 -22.66
N ARG A 203 -11.29 1.89 -22.55
CA ARG A 203 -10.95 3.12 -23.29
C ARG A 203 -9.63 3.71 -22.77
N LEU A 204 -9.45 3.69 -21.45
CA LEU A 204 -8.26 4.18 -20.77
C LEU A 204 -7.02 3.34 -21.06
N LEU A 205 -7.17 2.04 -21.36
CA LEU A 205 -6.07 1.15 -21.73
C LEU A 205 -5.28 1.68 -22.93
N ALA A 206 -5.96 2.33 -23.90
CA ALA A 206 -5.31 2.91 -25.07
C ALA A 206 -4.40 4.12 -24.76
N ARG A 207 -4.45 4.65 -23.54
CA ARG A 207 -3.61 5.77 -23.05
C ARG A 207 -2.31 5.29 -22.38
N LEU A 208 -2.22 4.00 -22.03
CA LEU A 208 -1.06 3.40 -21.38
C LEU A 208 0.07 3.15 -22.39
N SER A 209 1.32 3.08 -21.89
CA SER A 209 2.45 2.60 -22.70
C SER A 209 2.32 1.11 -23.01
N ALA A 210 3.06 0.63 -24.02
CA ALA A 210 3.08 -0.79 -24.35
C ALA A 210 3.48 -1.68 -23.16
N GLU A 211 4.46 -1.24 -22.35
CA GLU A 211 4.89 -1.96 -21.14
C GLU A 211 3.78 -2.04 -20.09
N GLU A 212 3.06 -0.95 -19.86
CA GLU A 212 1.95 -0.93 -18.89
C GLU A 212 0.75 -1.73 -19.39
N GLN A 213 0.46 -1.71 -20.70
CA GLN A 213 -0.56 -2.55 -21.29
C GLN A 213 -0.22 -4.04 -21.10
N ALA A 214 1.04 -4.42 -21.31
CA ALA A 214 1.51 -5.79 -21.05
C ALA A 214 1.41 -6.15 -19.56
N ARG A 215 1.80 -5.24 -18.66
CA ARG A 215 1.65 -5.43 -17.21
C ARG A 215 0.18 -5.57 -16.79
N ALA A 216 -0.71 -4.77 -17.35
CA ALA A 216 -2.15 -4.87 -17.11
C ALA A 216 -2.70 -6.24 -17.58
N ALA A 217 -2.25 -6.73 -18.73
CA ALA A 217 -2.64 -8.04 -19.26
C ALA A 217 -2.18 -9.21 -18.37
N GLY A 218 -1.07 -9.06 -17.64
CA GLY A 218 -0.58 -10.05 -16.68
C GLY A 218 -1.35 -10.13 -15.36
N LEU A 219 -2.19 -9.14 -15.04
CA LEU A 219 -2.98 -9.12 -13.80
C LEU A 219 -4.17 -10.09 -13.89
N ARG A 220 -4.15 -11.14 -13.07
CA ARG A 220 -5.16 -12.21 -13.06
C ARG A 220 -6.54 -11.75 -12.57
N LEU A 221 -6.57 -10.88 -11.57
CA LEU A 221 -7.81 -10.43 -10.97
C LEU A 221 -8.36 -9.23 -11.74
N SER A 222 -9.57 -9.36 -12.29
CA SER A 222 -10.21 -8.34 -13.13
C SER A 222 -10.33 -6.99 -12.43
N ALA A 223 -10.68 -6.98 -11.14
CA ALA A 223 -10.74 -5.76 -10.34
C ALA A 223 -9.37 -5.07 -10.22
N GLN A 224 -8.31 -5.83 -9.91
CA GLN A 224 -6.95 -5.27 -9.83
C GLN A 224 -6.48 -4.74 -11.19
N ARG A 225 -6.78 -5.46 -12.27
CA ARG A 225 -6.47 -5.03 -13.65
C ARG A 225 -7.17 -3.70 -13.97
N ARG A 226 -8.47 -3.57 -13.71
CA ARG A 226 -9.22 -2.33 -13.96
C ARG A 226 -8.64 -1.16 -13.16
N ARG A 227 -8.43 -1.35 -11.85
CA ARG A 227 -7.88 -0.33 -10.96
C ARG A 227 -6.47 0.11 -11.38
N TYR A 228 -5.63 -0.84 -11.77
CA TYR A 228 -4.30 -0.56 -12.32
C TYR A 228 -4.39 0.30 -13.58
N ILE A 229 -5.25 -0.06 -14.53
CA ILE A 229 -5.43 0.70 -15.78
C ILE A 229 -5.89 2.13 -15.47
N VAL A 230 -6.92 2.29 -14.63
CA VAL A 230 -7.42 3.62 -14.25
C VAL A 230 -6.33 4.44 -13.58
N ALA A 231 -5.64 3.90 -12.58
CA ALA A 231 -4.57 4.61 -11.87
C ALA A 231 -3.46 5.08 -12.82
N ARG A 232 -3.00 4.20 -13.73
CA ARG A 232 -1.93 4.53 -14.69
C ARG A 232 -2.40 5.52 -15.75
N ALA A 233 -3.61 5.37 -16.28
CA ALA A 233 -4.16 6.30 -17.25
C ALA A 233 -4.30 7.70 -16.64
N MET A 234 -4.87 7.82 -15.44
CA MET A 234 -5.02 9.11 -14.77
C MET A 234 -3.68 9.76 -14.44
N LEU A 235 -2.69 8.97 -14.00
CA LEU A 235 -1.33 9.48 -13.83
C LEU A 235 -0.77 10.03 -15.14
N ARG A 236 -0.89 9.29 -16.24
CA ARG A 236 -0.38 9.71 -17.55
C ARG A 236 -1.06 10.96 -18.08
N GLU A 237 -2.39 11.02 -18.02
CA GLU A 237 -3.17 12.17 -18.49
C GLU A 237 -2.80 13.45 -17.69
N LEU A 238 -2.75 13.35 -16.36
CA LEU A 238 -2.36 14.47 -15.50
C LEU A 238 -0.90 14.89 -15.72
N ALA A 239 0.03 13.94 -15.74
CA ALA A 239 1.44 14.24 -15.98
C ALA A 239 1.66 14.88 -17.35
N ALA A 240 1.00 14.34 -18.38
CA ALA A 240 1.10 14.78 -19.77
C ALA A 240 0.64 16.23 -19.94
N PHE A 241 -0.44 16.60 -19.24
CA PHE A 241 -0.90 17.97 -19.20
C PHE A 241 0.18 18.92 -18.66
N TYR A 242 0.82 18.58 -17.54
CA TYR A 242 1.83 19.45 -16.91
C TYR A 242 3.10 19.60 -17.74
N VAL A 243 3.53 18.55 -18.44
CA VAL A 243 4.74 18.61 -19.29
C VAL A 243 4.42 18.89 -20.77
N ARG A 244 3.14 19.05 -21.13
CA ARG A 244 2.64 19.29 -22.49
C ARG A 244 3.11 18.24 -23.51
N ARG A 245 2.93 16.96 -23.18
CA ARG A 245 3.30 15.82 -24.03
C ARG A 245 2.11 14.90 -24.29
N ASP A 246 2.24 13.96 -25.22
CA ASP A 246 1.25 12.90 -25.39
C ASP A 246 1.39 11.88 -24.22
N PRO A 247 0.29 11.56 -23.51
CA PRO A 247 0.29 10.60 -22.39
C PRO A 247 0.97 9.26 -22.70
N ARG A 248 0.84 8.76 -23.94
CA ARG A 248 1.39 7.46 -24.38
C ARG A 248 2.90 7.50 -24.56
N THR A 249 3.45 8.69 -24.81
CA THR A 249 4.87 8.92 -25.05
C THR A 249 5.65 9.26 -23.78
N LEU A 250 4.96 9.50 -22.66
CA LEU A 250 5.62 9.84 -21.40
C LEU A 250 6.55 8.72 -20.92
N VAL A 251 7.75 9.13 -20.55
CA VAL A 251 8.79 8.30 -19.97
C VAL A 251 8.81 8.52 -18.46
N PHE A 252 8.56 7.44 -17.71
CA PHE A 252 8.77 7.40 -16.27
C PHE A 252 10.07 6.67 -15.99
N THR A 253 11.05 7.38 -15.44
CA THR A 253 12.28 6.78 -14.94
C THR A 253 12.12 6.47 -13.44
N HIS A 254 13.08 5.79 -12.85
CA HIS A 254 13.07 5.48 -11.43
C HIS A 254 14.35 6.05 -10.81
N GLY A 255 14.20 6.75 -9.69
CA GLY A 255 15.33 7.19 -8.87
C GLY A 255 16.02 6.00 -8.19
N GLU A 256 17.06 6.29 -7.41
CA GLU A 256 17.94 5.29 -6.78
C GLU A 256 17.19 4.20 -6.01
N HIS A 257 16.12 4.56 -5.30
CA HIS A 257 15.30 3.61 -4.52
C HIS A 257 13.92 3.34 -5.13
N GLY A 258 13.77 3.53 -6.44
CA GLY A 258 12.56 3.15 -7.15
C GLY A 258 11.42 4.19 -7.13
N LYS A 259 11.62 5.40 -6.60
CA LYS A 259 10.65 6.51 -6.74
C LYS A 259 10.50 6.86 -8.23
N PRO A 260 9.30 6.78 -8.82
CA PRO A 260 9.10 7.19 -10.21
C PRO A 260 9.37 8.69 -10.40
N LEU A 261 10.10 9.03 -11.45
CA LEU A 261 10.40 10.39 -11.89
C LEU A 261 9.79 10.61 -13.28
N LEU A 262 9.31 11.82 -13.55
CA LEU A 262 8.62 12.16 -14.78
C LEU A 262 9.60 12.85 -15.71
N GLU A 263 9.88 12.29 -16.89
CA GLU A 263 10.77 12.85 -17.91
C GLU A 263 12.18 13.27 -17.42
N PRO A 264 13.27 12.90 -18.10
CA PRO A 264 14.58 13.42 -17.77
C PRO A 264 14.60 14.96 -17.76
N GLY A 265 14.88 15.58 -16.61
CA GLY A 265 14.98 17.03 -16.46
C GLY A 265 13.66 17.79 -16.29
N SER A 266 12.52 17.11 -16.06
CA SER A 266 11.29 17.80 -15.66
C SER A 266 11.46 18.51 -14.32
N ASP A 267 10.82 19.67 -14.17
CA ASP A 267 10.69 20.38 -12.90
C ASP A 267 9.43 19.97 -12.12
N ILE A 268 8.69 18.97 -12.61
CA ILE A 268 7.47 18.46 -11.99
C ILE A 268 7.81 17.28 -11.08
N GLU A 269 7.60 17.49 -9.79
CA GLU A 269 7.59 16.43 -8.78
C GLU A 269 6.19 15.86 -8.65
N PHE A 270 6.08 14.53 -8.56
CA PHE A 270 4.80 13.87 -8.38
C PHE A 270 4.89 12.64 -7.49
N ASN A 271 3.74 12.24 -6.95
CA ASN A 271 3.60 10.95 -6.29
C ASN A 271 2.18 10.40 -6.45
N LEU A 272 2.06 9.08 -6.42
CA LEU A 272 0.81 8.34 -6.52
C LEU A 272 0.73 7.36 -5.33
N SER A 273 -0.39 7.38 -4.61
CA SER A 273 -0.73 6.32 -3.66
C SER A 273 -2.15 5.84 -3.89
N HIS A 274 -2.43 4.59 -3.54
CA HIS A 274 -3.76 4.02 -3.64
C HIS A 274 -4.03 3.01 -2.53
N SER A 275 -5.28 2.98 -2.06
CA SER A 275 -5.77 1.95 -1.15
C SER A 275 -7.23 1.65 -1.48
N GLY A 276 -7.61 0.39 -1.51
CA GLY A 276 -8.97 -0.03 -1.90
C GLY A 276 -9.38 0.45 -3.31
N GLU A 277 -10.45 1.25 -3.37
CA GLU A 277 -10.98 1.88 -4.58
C GLU A 277 -10.42 3.29 -4.85
N LEU A 278 -9.59 3.84 -3.97
CA LEU A 278 -9.20 5.25 -4.05
C LEU A 278 -7.72 5.37 -4.38
N ALA A 279 -7.40 6.28 -5.32
CA ALA A 279 -6.04 6.77 -5.54
C ALA A 279 -5.95 8.27 -5.28
N LEU A 280 -4.80 8.71 -4.78
CA LEU A 280 -4.39 10.10 -4.71
C LEU A 280 -3.17 10.31 -5.60
N LEU A 281 -3.18 11.38 -6.38
CA LEU A 281 -2.03 11.87 -7.12
C LEU A 281 -1.69 13.28 -6.65
N VAL A 282 -0.42 13.54 -6.41
CA VAL A 282 0.07 14.88 -6.05
C VAL A 282 1.09 15.35 -7.08
N PHE A 283 1.03 16.64 -7.44
CA PHE A 283 1.95 17.30 -8.37
C PHE A 283 2.38 18.67 -7.85
N THR A 284 3.65 19.01 -7.99
CA THR A 284 4.18 20.34 -7.65
C THR A 284 5.48 20.67 -8.41
N ARG A 285 5.86 21.95 -8.46
CA ARG A 285 7.18 22.43 -8.91
C ARG A 285 8.09 22.85 -7.75
N VAL A 286 7.60 22.77 -6.50
CA VAL A 286 8.27 23.34 -5.32
C VAL A 286 9.45 22.48 -4.88
N GLY A 287 9.27 21.17 -4.83
CA GLY A 287 10.27 20.25 -4.33
C GLY A 287 9.69 18.86 -4.09
N PRO A 288 10.50 17.95 -3.52
CA PRO A 288 10.11 16.56 -3.33
C PRO A 288 8.79 16.42 -2.59
N VAL A 289 7.86 15.69 -3.20
CA VAL A 289 6.51 15.49 -2.68
C VAL A 289 6.16 14.01 -2.61
N GLY A 290 5.35 13.66 -1.62
CA GLY A 290 4.86 12.31 -1.38
C GLY A 290 3.43 12.35 -0.84
N VAL A 291 2.61 11.38 -1.25
CA VAL A 291 1.26 11.20 -0.74
C VAL A 291 1.09 9.76 -0.29
N ASP A 292 0.36 9.56 0.79
CA ASP A 292 -0.10 8.24 1.18
C ASP A 292 -1.58 8.24 1.55
N VAL A 293 -2.26 7.11 1.30
CA VAL A 293 -3.68 6.93 1.58
C VAL A 293 -3.93 5.50 2.03
N GLU A 294 -4.66 5.36 3.12
CA GLU A 294 -5.07 4.06 3.64
C GLU A 294 -6.55 3.99 3.94
N ARG A 295 -7.12 2.81 3.70
CA ARG A 295 -8.51 2.51 4.04
C ARG A 295 -8.60 2.16 5.53
N ARG A 296 -9.51 2.86 6.22
CA ARG A 296 -9.82 2.66 7.65
C ARG A 296 -10.52 1.32 7.87
N HIS A 297 -10.46 0.82 9.11
CA HIS A 297 -11.21 -0.34 9.60
C HIS A 297 -11.10 -1.57 8.70
N ARG A 298 -9.86 -1.91 8.33
CA ARG A 298 -9.58 -3.09 7.50
C ARG A 298 -9.74 -4.34 8.35
N ALA A 299 -10.70 -5.20 7.98
CA ALA A 299 -10.92 -6.47 8.67
C ALA A 299 -9.63 -7.31 8.73
N GLY A 300 -9.26 -7.77 9.92
CA GLY A 300 -8.06 -8.59 10.16
C GLY A 300 -6.75 -7.82 10.25
N LEU A 301 -6.75 -6.48 10.28
CA LEU A 301 -5.54 -5.70 10.49
C LEU A 301 -5.11 -5.70 11.97
N HIS A 302 -3.94 -6.27 12.25
CA HIS A 302 -3.32 -6.22 13.58
C HIS A 302 -2.43 -4.98 13.74
N TYR A 303 -3.03 -3.79 13.78
CA TYR A 303 -2.28 -2.53 13.79
C TYR A 303 -1.27 -2.42 14.95
N GLU A 304 -1.58 -2.99 16.12
CA GLU A 304 -0.68 -2.96 17.27
C GLU A 304 0.64 -3.71 17.02
N ALA A 305 0.58 -4.86 16.34
CA ALA A 305 1.77 -5.64 16.00
C ALA A 305 2.64 -4.90 14.98
N ILE A 306 2.00 -4.24 14.00
CA ILE A 306 2.69 -3.41 13.00
C ILE A 306 3.35 -2.21 13.69
N ALA A 307 2.63 -1.50 14.55
CA ALA A 307 3.18 -0.39 15.32
C ALA A 307 4.39 -0.81 16.17
N ARG A 308 4.31 -1.97 16.85
CA ARG A 308 5.43 -2.50 17.65
C ARG A 308 6.67 -2.81 16.81
N ARG A 309 6.48 -3.18 15.55
CA ARG A 309 7.57 -3.54 14.64
C ARG A 309 8.21 -2.35 13.95
N PHE A 310 7.42 -1.37 13.54
CA PHE A 310 7.87 -0.31 12.63
C PHE A 310 7.93 1.09 13.25
N PHE A 311 7.17 1.38 14.31
CA PHE A 311 7.18 2.71 14.93
C PHE A 311 8.32 2.85 15.94
N SER A 312 8.77 4.10 16.15
CA SER A 312 9.79 4.40 17.14
C SER A 312 9.30 4.11 18.57
N GLU A 313 10.21 4.00 19.54
CA GLU A 313 9.87 3.90 20.97
C GLU A 313 8.90 5.00 21.42
N ARG A 314 9.17 6.24 20.99
CA ARG A 314 8.36 7.40 21.33
C ARG A 314 6.95 7.29 20.76
N GLU A 315 6.84 6.98 19.47
CA GLU A 315 5.57 6.86 18.78
C GLU A 315 4.74 5.70 19.35
N ARG A 316 5.37 4.56 19.65
CA ARG A 316 4.73 3.44 20.35
C ARG A 316 4.21 3.88 21.71
N GLY A 317 5.03 4.58 22.50
CA GLY A 317 4.63 5.10 23.81
C GLY A 317 3.40 6.02 23.72
N GLN A 318 3.40 6.96 22.77
CA GLN A 318 2.28 7.87 22.54
C GLN A 318 1.02 7.14 22.03
N LEU A 319 1.18 6.17 21.12
CA LEU A 319 0.07 5.40 20.57
C LEU A 319 -0.61 4.55 21.65
N PHE A 320 0.17 3.79 22.43
CA PHE A 320 -0.38 2.88 23.43
C PHE A 320 -0.85 3.59 24.71
N SER A 321 -0.50 4.86 24.92
CA SER A 321 -1.08 5.69 25.99
C SER A 321 -2.49 6.21 25.66
N LEU A 322 -2.93 6.14 24.40
CA LEU A 322 -4.28 6.56 24.02
C LEU A 322 -5.35 5.56 24.48
N PRO A 323 -6.60 6.03 24.70
CA PRO A 323 -7.75 5.14 24.84
C PRO A 323 -7.86 4.18 23.66
N GLU A 324 -8.23 2.92 23.89
CA GLU A 324 -8.25 1.85 22.87
C GLU A 324 -8.99 2.26 21.59
N ARG A 325 -10.16 2.90 21.76
CA ARG A 325 -11.00 3.41 20.66
C ARG A 325 -10.32 4.46 19.74
N GLU A 326 -9.27 5.12 20.22
CA GLU A 326 -8.54 6.17 19.48
C GLU A 326 -7.23 5.65 18.86
N ARG A 327 -6.77 4.45 19.27
CA ARG A 327 -5.49 3.90 18.84
C ARG A 327 -5.44 3.57 17.36
N GLU A 328 -6.48 2.94 16.82
CA GLU A 328 -6.50 2.56 15.40
C GLU A 328 -6.38 3.80 14.50
N GLU A 329 -7.12 4.86 14.82
CA GLU A 329 -7.05 6.13 14.09
C GLU A 329 -5.67 6.77 14.18
N ALA A 330 -5.11 6.85 15.39
CA ALA A 330 -3.77 7.40 15.61
C ALA A 330 -2.69 6.56 14.91
N PHE A 331 -2.84 5.24 14.86
CA PHE A 331 -1.97 4.35 14.10
C PHE A 331 -1.96 4.73 12.63
N PHE A 332 -3.13 4.82 11.99
CA PHE A 332 -3.18 5.14 10.57
C PHE A 332 -2.67 6.56 10.30
N ARG A 333 -2.95 7.53 11.16
CA ARG A 333 -2.37 8.89 11.06
C ARG A 333 -0.84 8.84 11.06
N CYS A 334 -0.25 8.11 12.01
CA CYS A 334 1.20 7.93 12.07
C CYS A 334 1.72 7.27 10.79
N TRP A 335 1.08 6.17 10.38
CA TRP A 335 1.46 5.40 9.19
C TRP A 335 1.48 6.26 7.93
N VAL A 336 0.38 6.94 7.59
CA VAL A 336 0.29 7.71 6.34
C VAL A 336 1.24 8.90 6.33
N ILE A 337 1.53 9.52 7.49
CA ILE A 337 2.52 10.60 7.58
C ILE A 337 3.91 10.06 7.27
N LYS A 338 4.29 8.94 7.88
CA LYS A 338 5.61 8.32 7.69
C LYS A 338 5.80 7.86 6.25
N GLU A 339 4.81 7.18 5.67
CA GLU A 339 4.85 6.74 4.27
C GLU A 339 4.87 7.92 3.29
N ALA A 340 4.07 8.96 3.52
CA ALA A 340 4.10 10.15 2.67
C ALA A 340 5.48 10.83 2.72
N PHE A 341 6.09 10.92 3.89
CA PHE A 341 7.45 11.45 4.06
C PHE A 341 8.49 10.62 3.31
N LEU A 342 8.51 9.29 3.49
CA LEU A 342 9.45 8.40 2.80
C LEU A 342 9.29 8.43 1.28
N LYS A 343 8.04 8.53 0.80
CA LYS A 343 7.75 8.71 -0.63
C LYS A 343 8.21 10.05 -1.16
N ALA A 344 8.16 11.10 -0.35
CA ALA A 344 8.66 12.42 -0.72
C ALA A 344 10.19 12.41 -0.80
N GLU A 345 10.86 11.93 0.25
CA GLU A 345 12.32 11.78 0.33
C GLU A 345 12.86 10.88 -0.79
N GLY A 346 12.10 9.85 -1.17
CA GLY A 346 12.46 8.94 -2.25
C GLY A 346 13.41 7.82 -1.81
N SER A 347 13.59 7.63 -0.51
CA SER A 347 14.36 6.54 0.12
C SER A 347 13.59 5.21 0.17
N GLY A 348 12.26 5.26 0.06
CA GLY A 348 11.41 4.07 0.20
C GLY A 348 11.58 3.44 1.59
N LEU A 349 11.49 2.10 1.66
CA LEU A 349 11.67 1.36 2.93
C LEU A 349 13.14 1.18 3.33
N HIS A 350 14.10 1.77 2.61
CA HIS A 350 15.51 1.71 3.00
C HIS A 350 15.79 2.52 4.26
N THR A 351 15.03 3.59 4.50
CA THR A 351 15.03 4.32 5.76
C THR A 351 14.08 3.60 6.73
N PRO A 352 14.59 2.98 7.82
CA PRO A 352 13.73 2.30 8.77
C PRO A 352 12.73 3.27 9.43
N LEU A 353 11.46 2.88 9.48
CA LEU A 353 10.40 3.71 10.05
C LEU A 353 10.64 4.09 11.52
N ASN A 354 11.46 3.36 12.27
CA ASN A 354 11.77 3.66 13.66
C ASN A 354 12.93 4.66 13.85
N GLU A 355 13.61 5.09 12.78
CA GLU A 355 14.73 6.04 12.84
C GLU A 355 14.30 7.51 12.87
N PHE A 356 13.06 7.81 12.51
CA PHE A 356 12.51 9.16 12.53
C PHE A 356 11.16 9.20 13.27
N ASP A 357 10.78 10.38 13.76
CA ASP A 357 9.58 10.57 14.58
C ASP A 357 8.63 11.57 13.92
N VAL A 358 7.33 11.33 14.03
CA VAL A 358 6.29 12.25 13.53
C VAL A 358 5.32 12.67 14.63
N GLY A 359 4.72 13.84 14.49
CA GLY A 359 3.57 14.26 15.28
C GLY A 359 2.29 13.77 14.63
N PHE A 360 1.57 12.85 15.29
CA PHE A 360 0.38 12.19 14.70
C PHE A 360 -0.84 12.18 15.62
N LEU A 361 -0.73 12.71 16.84
CA LEU A 361 -1.82 12.67 17.81
C LEU A 361 -3.07 13.43 17.29
N PRO A 362 -4.29 12.97 17.64
CA PRO A 362 -5.51 13.69 17.32
C PRO A 362 -5.50 15.11 17.92
N GLY A 363 -5.94 16.10 17.15
CA GLY A 363 -6.00 17.50 17.59
C GLY A 363 -4.68 18.27 17.52
N GLU A 364 -3.57 17.63 17.16
CA GLU A 364 -2.30 18.28 16.88
C GLU A 364 -2.06 18.35 15.35
N PRO A 365 -1.51 19.47 14.83
CA PRO A 365 -1.06 19.53 13.45
C PRO A 365 0.03 18.48 13.17
N PRO A 366 -0.05 17.77 12.03
CA PRO A 366 0.97 16.80 11.66
C PRO A 366 2.31 17.51 11.37
N HIS A 367 3.41 16.90 11.80
CA HIS A 367 4.76 17.44 11.55
C HIS A 367 5.81 16.34 11.61
N ILE A 368 6.95 16.57 10.96
CA ILE A 368 8.15 15.75 11.18
C ILE A 368 8.85 16.28 12.44
N ARG A 369 9.01 15.42 13.44
CA ARG A 369 9.57 15.79 14.75
C ARG A 369 11.08 15.54 14.81
N ARG A 370 11.52 14.40 14.28
CA ARG A 370 12.93 14.02 14.16
C ARG A 370 13.13 13.48 12.77
N LEU A 371 14.14 13.97 12.05
CA LEU A 371 14.53 13.47 10.73
C LEU A 371 15.38 12.19 10.86
N PRO A 372 15.41 11.32 9.83
CA PRO A 372 16.30 10.17 9.82
C PRO A 372 17.77 10.61 9.68
N CYS A 373 18.70 9.70 10.01
CA CYS A 373 20.12 9.97 9.88
C CYS A 373 20.49 10.22 8.40
N GLY A 374 21.27 11.27 8.13
CA GLY A 374 21.68 11.64 6.77
C GLY A 374 20.70 12.54 6.02
N ALA A 375 19.51 12.79 6.56
CA ALA A 375 18.63 13.83 6.02
C ALA A 375 19.22 15.23 6.23
N GLU A 376 18.95 16.14 5.30
CA GLU A 376 19.34 17.54 5.40
C GLU A 376 18.67 18.20 6.62
N ALA A 377 19.45 18.58 7.62
CA ALA A 377 18.94 19.11 8.89
C ALA A 377 18.10 20.39 8.75
N ASP A 378 18.40 21.22 7.74
CA ASP A 378 17.70 22.48 7.47
C ASP A 378 16.51 22.32 6.50
N ALA A 379 16.18 21.08 6.11
CA ALA A 379 15.06 20.81 5.21
C ALA A 379 13.73 21.19 5.88
N ARG A 380 13.02 22.16 5.29
CA ARG A 380 11.66 22.52 5.70
C ARG A 380 10.65 21.54 5.12
N TRP A 381 10.10 20.70 5.99
CA TRP A 381 9.03 19.77 5.67
C TRP A 381 7.68 20.31 6.10
N ARG A 382 6.73 20.36 5.17
CA ARG A 382 5.31 20.55 5.45
C ARG A 382 4.61 19.21 5.32
N VAL A 383 3.80 18.88 6.31
CA VAL A 383 2.92 17.69 6.29
C VAL A 383 1.50 18.16 6.48
N GLU A 384 0.56 17.55 5.75
CA GLU A 384 -0.86 17.85 5.88
C GLU A 384 -1.68 16.56 5.85
N MET A 385 -2.62 16.44 6.81
CA MET A 385 -3.57 15.33 6.85
C MET A 385 -4.70 15.57 5.88
N LEU A 386 -5.04 14.57 5.09
CA LEU A 386 -6.12 14.59 4.12
C LEU A 386 -7.21 13.58 4.48
N HIS A 387 -8.45 13.97 4.25
CA HIS A 387 -9.63 13.12 4.39
C HIS A 387 -10.38 13.07 3.05
N PRO A 388 -9.86 12.32 2.06
CA PRO A 388 -10.43 12.31 0.70
C PRO A 388 -11.81 11.66 0.62
N HIS A 389 -12.12 10.79 1.58
CA HIS A 389 -13.40 10.12 1.75
C HIS A 389 -13.51 9.60 3.20
N PRO A 390 -14.70 9.49 3.82
CA PRO A 390 -14.86 9.07 5.23
C PRO A 390 -14.21 7.73 5.59
N ALA A 391 -14.13 6.80 4.64
CA ALA A 391 -13.51 5.48 4.82
C ALA A 391 -11.97 5.49 4.68
N TYR A 392 -11.35 6.65 4.42
CA TYR A 392 -9.93 6.76 4.13
C TYR A 392 -9.26 7.81 5.00
N VAL A 393 -7.95 7.66 5.18
CA VAL A 393 -7.06 8.62 5.81
C VAL A 393 -5.82 8.74 4.96
N ALA A 394 -5.33 9.95 4.80
CA ALA A 394 -4.22 10.23 3.92
C ALA A 394 -3.33 11.34 4.49
N ALA A 395 -2.11 11.44 3.99
CA ALA A 395 -1.25 12.57 4.24
C ALA A 395 -0.47 12.95 2.98
N VAL A 396 -0.14 14.22 2.87
CA VAL A 396 0.85 14.73 1.91
C VAL A 396 2.04 15.25 2.70
N ALA A 397 3.24 14.87 2.28
CA ALA A 397 4.49 15.43 2.76
C ALA A 397 5.19 16.14 1.61
N LEU A 398 5.71 17.34 1.88
CA LEU A 398 6.37 18.18 0.91
C LEU A 398 7.60 18.83 1.53
N ARG A 399 8.71 18.80 0.80
CA ARG A 399 9.90 19.57 1.15
C ARG A 399 9.92 20.88 0.35
N GLY A 400 9.96 22.00 1.06
CA GLY A 400 10.01 23.34 0.49
C GLY A 400 8.85 24.23 0.92
N ASP A 401 8.88 25.46 0.41
CA ASP A 401 7.89 26.50 0.73
C ASP A 401 6.82 26.55 -0.37
N ALA A 402 5.68 25.93 -0.10
CA ALA A 402 4.54 25.88 -1.00
C ALA A 402 3.41 26.81 -0.57
N SER A 403 2.64 27.29 -1.55
CA SER A 403 1.33 27.87 -1.30
C SER A 403 0.35 26.78 -0.82
N ASP A 404 -0.92 27.14 -0.66
CA ASP A 404 -1.94 26.18 -0.27
C ASP A 404 -2.13 25.04 -1.28
N LEU A 405 -2.49 23.88 -0.73
CA LEU A 405 -2.84 22.69 -1.51
C LEU A 405 -4.21 22.93 -2.16
N SER A 406 -4.29 22.63 -3.45
CA SER A 406 -5.54 22.63 -4.20
C SER A 406 -6.01 21.21 -4.45
N TYR A 407 -7.28 20.95 -4.19
CA TYR A 407 -7.86 19.60 -4.18
C TYR A 407 -8.84 19.43 -5.32
N TYR A 408 -8.64 18.38 -6.11
CA TYR A 408 -9.33 18.17 -7.36
C TYR A 408 -9.90 16.76 -7.49
N GLU A 409 -11.01 16.66 -8.20
CA GLU A 409 -11.55 15.39 -8.68
C GLU A 409 -11.76 15.50 -10.19
N LEU A 410 -11.06 14.64 -10.94
CA LEU A 410 -11.23 14.58 -12.39
C LEU A 410 -12.53 13.86 -12.72
N VAL A 411 -13.50 14.62 -13.21
CA VAL A 411 -14.79 14.12 -13.71
C VAL A 411 -14.75 14.05 -15.24
N ASP A 412 -15.49 13.12 -15.82
CA ASP A 412 -15.58 13.03 -17.28
C ASP A 412 -16.32 14.25 -17.86
N PRO A 413 -15.88 14.78 -19.01
CA PRO A 413 -16.67 15.74 -19.76
C PRO A 413 -17.94 15.04 -20.25
N SER A 414 -19.07 15.36 -19.61
CA SER A 414 -20.41 14.85 -19.90
C SER A 414 -20.86 15.09 -21.33
#